data_AF-A0A3N5YV20-F1
#
_entry.id   AF-A0A3N5YV20-F1
#
_cell.length_a   1.000
_cell.length_b   1.000
_cell.length_c   1.000
_cell.angle_alpha   90.00
_cell.angle_beta   90.00
_cell.angle_gamma   90.00
#
_symmetry.space_group_name_H-M   'P 1'
#
loop_
_entity.id
_entity.type
_entity.pdbx_description
1 polymer ?
#
loop_
_entity_poly.entity_id
_entity_poly.type
_entity_poly.pdbx_seq_one_letter_code
_entity_poly.pdbx_strand_id
1 'polypeptide(L)'
;DGKANLVTKGACFGCTIACGRISRMDPGHFSIQDKPQYQGASGGLEYEAAWALGAANGVSDLEALTYANFLCNEDGYDPISFGATVGAAMELYDLGILKKEEVGFELPFGSTEALVKIAELTAKGEGFGKEIGLGSRRLCAKYGKPELSMSVKGLEFPAYDGRSLQGMGLAYATNNRGACHLRGYMVSPEVLGIPEKMEPQATEGKPAMLKAFQDLTAVVDSSGLCIFTTFAWGLSDIQPQIQAACEGDWSGDRLLTMGERIWNLERGFNLAAGLTCKDDNLPPRLLNEPAPTGPQKGAVSKLGEMLPEYYRVRGWTTEGVPTAETRARLGV
;
A
#
# COMPACT_ATOMS: atom_id res chain seq x y z
N ASP A 1 20.34 -10.53 -21.43
CA ASP A 1 21.81 -10.44 -21.65
C ASP A 1 22.60 -9.88 -20.43
N GLY A 2 22.02 -9.94 -19.21
CA GLY A 2 22.63 -9.37 -18.01
C GLY A 2 22.57 -7.83 -17.92
N LYS A 3 21.98 -7.15 -18.91
CA LYS A 3 21.73 -5.71 -18.83
C LYS A 3 20.44 -5.45 -18.06
N ALA A 4 20.40 -4.32 -17.36
CA ALA A 4 19.19 -3.84 -16.73
C ALA A 4 18.12 -3.57 -17.81
N ASN A 5 16.88 -3.97 -17.53
CA ASN A 5 15.72 -3.66 -18.38
C ASN A 5 15.39 -2.16 -18.42
N LEU A 6 16.03 -1.33 -17.58
CA LEU A 6 15.85 0.12 -17.55
C LEU A 6 16.49 0.78 -18.78
N VAL A 7 15.68 1.50 -19.56
CA VAL A 7 16.12 2.29 -20.72
C VAL A 7 16.44 3.73 -20.32
N THR A 8 15.50 4.38 -19.62
CA THR A 8 15.64 5.77 -19.19
C THR A 8 14.72 6.06 -18.00
N LYS A 9 14.83 7.28 -17.45
CA LYS A 9 13.92 7.81 -16.45
C LYS A 9 12.83 8.65 -17.11
N GLY A 10 11.63 8.61 -16.53
CA GLY A 10 10.49 9.45 -16.89
C GLY A 10 10.16 10.45 -15.78
N ALA A 11 9.68 11.63 -16.17
CA ALA A 11 9.23 12.67 -15.24
C ALA A 11 7.73 12.92 -15.41
N CYS A 12 7.02 13.08 -14.29
CA CYS A 12 5.71 13.69 -14.28
C CYS A 12 5.82 15.18 -14.67
N PHE A 13 4.68 15.79 -15.02
CA PHE A 13 4.63 17.21 -15.35
C PHE A 13 5.26 18.09 -14.25
N GLY A 14 6.17 18.98 -14.63
CA GLY A 14 6.86 19.90 -13.70
C GLY A 14 7.85 19.26 -12.73
N CYS A 15 8.07 17.94 -12.79
CA CYS A 15 8.87 17.22 -11.81
C CYS A 15 10.37 17.22 -12.17
N THR A 16 11.22 17.63 -11.22
CA THR A 16 12.69 17.60 -11.35
C THR A 16 13.34 16.31 -10.83
N ILE A 17 12.57 15.44 -10.15
CA ILE A 17 13.06 14.17 -9.60
C ILE A 17 13.20 13.11 -10.70
N ALA A 18 12.27 13.07 -11.65
CA ALA A 18 12.18 12.08 -12.72
C ALA A 18 12.28 10.62 -12.19
N CYS A 19 11.39 10.27 -11.27
CA CYS A 19 11.42 8.97 -10.60
C CYS A 19 10.88 7.81 -11.44
N GLY A 20 10.10 8.07 -12.50
CA GLY A 20 9.47 7.02 -13.29
C GLY A 20 10.50 6.16 -14.01
N ARG A 21 10.26 4.86 -14.07
CA ARG A 21 11.14 3.92 -14.79
C ARG A 21 10.56 3.64 -16.16
N ILE A 22 11.34 3.84 -17.22
CA ILE A 22 10.98 3.40 -18.57
C ILE A 22 11.81 2.17 -18.88
N SER A 23 11.16 1.02 -19.00
CA SER A 23 11.81 -0.28 -19.15
C SER A 23 11.46 -0.92 -20.49
N ARG A 24 12.41 -1.69 -21.03
CA ARG A 24 12.24 -2.51 -22.21
C ARG A 24 12.71 -3.92 -21.87
N MET A 25 11.82 -4.87 -22.11
CA MET A 25 12.05 -6.28 -21.85
C MET A 25 12.91 -6.93 -22.96
N ASP A 26 13.58 -8.04 -22.63
CA ASP A 26 14.22 -8.90 -23.62
C ASP A 26 13.17 -9.49 -24.59
N PRO A 27 13.20 -9.18 -25.91
CA PRO A 27 12.24 -9.73 -26.86
C PRO A 27 12.27 -11.26 -26.97
N GLY A 28 13.33 -11.93 -26.50
CA GLY A 28 13.41 -13.39 -26.44
C GLY A 28 12.78 -14.01 -25.18
N HIS A 29 12.31 -13.19 -24.23
CA HIS A 29 11.70 -13.70 -23.00
C HIS A 29 10.36 -14.37 -23.31
N PHE A 30 10.11 -15.56 -22.74
CA PHE A 30 8.95 -16.40 -23.08
C PHE A 30 7.61 -15.69 -22.89
N SER A 31 7.54 -14.74 -21.93
CA SER A 31 6.31 -13.99 -21.66
C SER A 31 5.94 -13.01 -22.79
N ILE A 32 6.88 -12.62 -23.66
CA ILE A 32 6.64 -11.63 -24.73
C ILE A 32 7.20 -12.00 -26.11
N GLN A 33 7.89 -13.14 -26.27
CA GLN A 33 8.54 -13.53 -27.53
C GLN A 33 7.58 -13.55 -28.73
N ASP A 34 6.33 -13.96 -28.48
CA ASP A 34 5.27 -14.01 -29.49
C ASP A 34 4.29 -12.80 -29.39
N LYS A 35 4.68 -11.74 -28.67
CA LYS A 35 3.83 -10.58 -28.37
C LYS A 35 4.54 -9.26 -28.74
N PRO A 36 4.62 -8.89 -30.03
CA PRO A 36 5.37 -7.72 -30.49
C PRO A 36 4.91 -6.40 -29.85
N GLN A 37 3.65 -6.30 -29.43
CA GLN A 37 3.11 -5.13 -28.74
C GLN A 37 3.77 -4.85 -27.38
N TYR A 38 4.41 -5.83 -26.74
CA TYR A 38 5.12 -5.66 -25.46
C TYR A 38 6.66 -5.59 -25.60
N GLN A 39 7.20 -5.58 -26.82
CA GLN A 39 8.65 -5.51 -27.06
C GLN A 39 9.20 -4.07 -27.07
N GLY A 40 8.31 -3.08 -27.02
CA GLY A 40 8.64 -1.67 -26.88
C GLY A 40 9.08 -1.28 -25.47
N ALA A 41 9.43 -0.01 -25.28
CA ALA A 41 9.69 0.54 -23.96
C ALA A 41 8.38 1.07 -23.35
N SER A 42 8.10 0.73 -22.09
CA SER A 42 6.90 1.17 -21.35
C SER A 42 7.22 1.44 -19.87
N GLY A 43 6.21 1.82 -19.08
CA GLY A 43 6.30 2.05 -17.65
C GLY A 43 6.74 0.79 -16.91
N GLY A 44 7.95 0.84 -16.34
CA GLY A 44 8.58 -0.26 -15.61
C GLY A 44 8.04 -0.41 -14.18
N LEU A 45 8.74 -1.25 -13.42
CA LEU A 45 8.38 -1.55 -12.04
C LEU A 45 8.74 -0.39 -11.10
N GLU A 46 7.75 0.04 -10.33
CA GLU A 46 7.97 0.75 -9.08
C GLU A 46 8.23 -0.25 -7.94
N TYR A 47 8.71 0.23 -6.79
CA TYR A 47 9.06 -0.62 -5.63
C TYR A 47 7.92 -1.56 -5.21
N GLU A 48 6.71 -1.02 -5.08
CA GLU A 48 5.54 -1.77 -4.64
C GLU A 48 5.12 -2.85 -5.65
N ALA A 49 5.15 -2.54 -6.95
CA ALA A 49 4.84 -3.52 -7.99
C ALA A 49 5.89 -4.64 -8.04
N ALA A 50 7.18 -4.30 -7.91
CA ALA A 50 8.25 -5.30 -7.85
C ALA A 50 8.09 -6.25 -6.64
N TRP A 51 7.73 -5.71 -5.48
CA TRP A 51 7.45 -6.53 -4.30
C TRP A 51 6.19 -7.39 -4.49
N ALA A 52 5.07 -6.78 -4.88
CA ALA A 52 3.77 -7.44 -4.92
C ALA A 52 3.72 -8.54 -5.97
N LEU A 53 4.36 -8.34 -7.13
CA LEU A 53 4.43 -9.33 -8.20
C LEU A 53 5.54 -10.35 -7.94
N GLY A 54 6.62 -9.94 -7.28
CA GLY A 54 7.81 -10.75 -7.05
C GLY A 54 7.85 -11.41 -5.68
N ALA A 55 8.45 -10.71 -4.72
CA ALA A 55 8.75 -11.24 -3.39
C ALA A 55 7.52 -11.78 -2.66
N ALA A 56 6.35 -11.13 -2.79
CA ALA A 56 5.11 -11.60 -2.18
C ALA A 56 4.63 -12.96 -2.73
N ASN A 57 5.00 -13.29 -3.98
CA ASN A 57 4.65 -14.54 -4.66
C ASN A 57 5.84 -15.52 -4.78
N GLY A 58 7.01 -15.18 -4.21
CA GLY A 58 8.24 -15.96 -4.35
C GLY A 58 8.87 -15.94 -5.75
N VAL A 59 8.44 -15.04 -6.65
CA VAL A 59 8.93 -14.97 -8.04
C VAL A 59 10.09 -14.00 -8.16
N SER A 60 11.21 -14.44 -8.73
CA SER A 60 12.44 -13.64 -8.87
C SER A 60 12.75 -13.20 -10.31
N ASP A 61 11.93 -13.57 -11.27
CA ASP A 61 12.12 -13.24 -12.69
C ASP A 61 11.63 -11.82 -12.99
N LEU A 62 12.57 -10.87 -13.04
CA LEU A 62 12.28 -9.45 -13.25
C LEU A 62 11.59 -9.16 -14.60
N GLU A 63 11.86 -9.94 -15.64
CA GLU A 63 11.22 -9.79 -16.95
C GLU A 63 9.75 -10.19 -16.84
N ALA A 64 9.44 -11.31 -16.19
CA ALA A 64 8.07 -11.72 -15.92
C ALA A 64 7.31 -10.72 -15.04
N LEU A 65 7.95 -10.16 -14.00
CA LEU A 65 7.33 -9.11 -13.18
C LEU A 65 7.03 -7.86 -14.00
N THR A 66 7.97 -7.46 -14.88
CA THR A 66 7.80 -6.32 -15.77
C THR A 66 6.63 -6.55 -16.73
N TYR A 67 6.49 -7.76 -17.27
CA TYR A 67 5.36 -8.11 -18.13
C TYR A 67 4.02 -8.06 -17.38
N ALA A 68 3.93 -8.65 -16.18
CA ALA A 68 2.72 -8.57 -15.37
C ALA A 68 2.36 -7.11 -15.04
N ASN A 69 3.34 -6.26 -14.78
CA ASN A 69 3.13 -4.82 -14.58
C ASN A 69 2.67 -4.10 -15.86
N PHE A 70 3.18 -4.49 -17.04
CA PHE A 70 2.66 -3.97 -18.31
C PHE A 70 1.17 -4.30 -18.46
N LEU A 71 0.75 -5.53 -18.14
CA LEU A 71 -0.67 -5.89 -18.14
C LEU A 71 -1.48 -5.04 -17.14
N CYS A 72 -0.97 -4.84 -15.92
CA CYS A 72 -1.62 -3.96 -14.93
C CYS A 72 -1.83 -2.54 -15.48
N ASN A 73 -0.84 -2.00 -16.18
CA ASN A 73 -0.88 -0.65 -16.74
C ASN A 73 -1.83 -0.54 -17.96
N GLU A 74 -1.76 -1.49 -18.89
CA GLU A 74 -2.55 -1.45 -20.14
C GLU A 74 -4.03 -1.77 -19.90
N ASP A 75 -4.32 -2.73 -19.01
CA ASP A 75 -5.69 -3.17 -18.70
C ASP A 75 -6.29 -2.45 -17.47
N GLY A 76 -5.50 -1.65 -16.76
CA GLY A 76 -5.98 -0.69 -15.75
C GLY A 76 -6.38 -1.33 -14.41
N TYR A 77 -5.48 -2.13 -13.82
CA TYR A 77 -5.67 -2.69 -12.48
C TYR A 77 -4.42 -2.53 -11.60
N ASP A 78 -4.62 -2.52 -10.28
CA ASP A 78 -3.56 -2.24 -9.31
C ASP A 78 -2.60 -3.43 -9.14
N PRO A 79 -1.28 -3.28 -9.40
CA PRO A 79 -0.31 -4.36 -9.22
C PRO A 79 -0.15 -4.81 -7.76
N ILE A 80 -0.42 -3.94 -6.78
CA ILE A 80 -0.33 -4.30 -5.35
C ILE A 80 -1.45 -5.28 -5.02
N SER A 81 -2.70 -4.88 -5.23
CA SER A 81 -3.87 -5.70 -4.93
C SER A 81 -3.89 -6.98 -5.76
N PHE A 82 -3.50 -6.92 -7.04
CA PHE A 82 -3.35 -8.10 -7.88
C PHE A 82 -2.28 -9.06 -7.32
N GLY A 83 -1.07 -8.58 -7.09
CA GLY A 83 0.04 -9.40 -6.59
C GLY A 83 -0.26 -10.05 -5.24
N ALA A 84 -0.83 -9.30 -4.30
CA ALA A 84 -1.24 -9.83 -3.00
C ALA A 84 -2.41 -10.82 -3.09
N THR A 85 -3.32 -10.65 -4.06
CA THR A 85 -4.40 -11.63 -4.32
C THR A 85 -3.86 -12.91 -4.93
N VAL A 86 -2.87 -12.82 -5.82
CA VAL A 86 -2.15 -14.00 -6.34
C VAL A 86 -1.43 -14.73 -5.19
N GLY A 87 -0.78 -14.00 -4.29
CA GLY A 87 -0.12 -14.60 -3.12
C GLY A 87 -1.11 -15.34 -2.21
N ALA A 88 -2.30 -14.79 -1.99
CA ALA A 88 -3.36 -15.47 -1.26
C ALA A 88 -3.86 -16.73 -1.99
N ALA A 89 -3.96 -16.70 -3.32
CA ALA A 89 -4.33 -17.86 -4.12
C ALA A 89 -3.27 -18.96 -4.09
N MET A 90 -1.99 -18.60 -4.17
CA MET A 90 -0.86 -19.53 -4.02
C MET A 90 -0.84 -20.16 -2.62
N GLU A 91 -1.14 -19.39 -1.57
CA GLU A 91 -1.23 -19.95 -0.22
C GLU A 91 -2.41 -20.92 -0.05
N LEU A 92 -3.58 -20.59 -0.60
CA LEU A 92 -4.72 -21.51 -0.66
C LEU A 92 -4.39 -22.81 -1.43
N TYR A 93 -3.59 -22.69 -2.49
CA TYR A 93 -3.15 -23.80 -3.32
C TYR A 93 -2.17 -24.72 -2.57
N ASP A 94 -1.15 -24.15 -1.93
CA ASP A 94 -0.15 -24.88 -1.14
C ASP A 94 -0.78 -25.59 0.07
N LEU A 95 -1.85 -25.02 0.64
CA LEU A 95 -2.64 -25.66 1.70
C LEU A 95 -3.58 -26.77 1.19
N GLY A 96 -3.65 -27.00 -0.12
CA GLY A 96 -4.53 -27.99 -0.76
C GLY A 96 -6.02 -27.63 -0.73
N ILE A 97 -6.35 -26.37 -0.43
CA ILE A 97 -7.72 -25.86 -0.35
C ILE A 97 -8.22 -25.49 -1.73
N LEU A 98 -7.40 -24.76 -2.49
CA LEU A 98 -7.62 -24.47 -3.91
C LEU A 98 -6.96 -25.55 -4.75
N LYS A 99 -7.71 -26.15 -5.69
CA LYS A 99 -7.20 -27.28 -6.49
C LYS A 99 -6.84 -26.87 -7.92
N LYS A 100 -5.91 -27.63 -8.52
CA LYS A 100 -5.46 -27.44 -9.92
C LYS A 100 -6.64 -27.43 -10.89
N GLU A 101 -7.63 -28.28 -10.67
CA GLU A 101 -8.79 -28.41 -11.56
C GLU A 101 -9.65 -27.14 -11.58
N GLU A 102 -9.67 -26.39 -10.47
CA GLU A 102 -10.39 -25.11 -10.37
C GLU A 102 -9.60 -23.97 -11.02
N VAL A 103 -8.27 -23.96 -10.86
CA VAL A 103 -7.38 -22.94 -11.42
C VAL A 103 -7.14 -23.16 -12.93
N GLY A 104 -7.08 -24.42 -13.35
CA GLY A 104 -6.72 -24.87 -14.70
C GLY A 104 -5.22 -25.08 -14.93
N PHE A 105 -4.37 -24.89 -13.92
CA PHE A 105 -2.92 -25.10 -13.96
C PHE A 105 -2.34 -25.12 -12.53
N GLU A 106 -1.06 -25.48 -12.42
CA GLU A 106 -0.31 -25.45 -11.14
C GLU A 106 -0.11 -24.01 -10.68
N LEU A 107 -0.41 -23.70 -9.41
CA LEU A 107 -0.25 -22.36 -8.83
C LEU A 107 0.61 -22.37 -7.55
N PRO A 108 1.80 -23.02 -7.51
CA PRO A 108 2.66 -22.95 -6.34
C PRO A 108 3.37 -21.60 -6.24
N PHE A 109 3.77 -21.23 -5.02
CA PHE A 109 4.69 -20.09 -4.82
C PHE A 109 5.97 -20.27 -5.65
N GLY A 110 6.49 -19.16 -6.18
CA GLY A 110 7.72 -19.11 -6.96
C GLY A 110 7.59 -19.51 -8.44
N SER A 111 6.39 -19.86 -8.91
CA SER A 111 6.18 -20.18 -10.32
C SER A 111 6.03 -18.92 -11.18
N THR A 112 7.09 -18.61 -11.93
CA THR A 112 7.08 -17.52 -12.94
C THR A 112 5.99 -17.73 -14.00
N GLU A 113 5.85 -18.94 -14.52
CA GLU A 113 4.85 -19.25 -15.55
C GLU A 113 3.42 -19.07 -15.02
N ALA A 114 3.17 -19.46 -13.77
CA ALA A 114 1.87 -19.31 -13.16
C ALA A 114 1.50 -17.83 -12.95
N LEU A 115 2.44 -17.00 -12.51
CA LEU A 115 2.24 -15.54 -12.38
C LEU A 115 1.91 -14.90 -13.73
N VAL A 116 2.67 -15.21 -14.78
CA VAL A 116 2.43 -14.70 -16.14
C VAL A 116 1.04 -15.11 -16.63
N LYS A 117 0.70 -16.39 -16.49
CA LYS A 117 -0.59 -16.93 -16.97
C LYS A 117 -1.77 -16.34 -16.20
N ILE A 118 -1.67 -16.22 -14.88
CA ILE A 118 -2.79 -15.65 -14.09
C ILE A 118 -2.97 -14.16 -14.34
N ALA A 119 -1.89 -13.41 -14.60
CA ALA A 119 -1.97 -12.02 -15.02
C ALA A 119 -2.73 -11.87 -16.35
N GLU A 120 -2.39 -12.68 -17.36
CA GLU A 120 -3.09 -12.67 -18.65
C GLU A 120 -4.58 -13.03 -18.53
N LEU A 121 -4.90 -14.05 -17.72
CA LEU A 121 -6.30 -14.45 -17.47
C LEU A 121 -7.08 -13.38 -16.72
N THR A 122 -6.44 -12.68 -15.79
CA THR A 122 -7.06 -11.59 -15.02
C THR A 122 -7.35 -10.40 -15.92
N ALA A 123 -6.38 -9.97 -16.74
CA ALA A 123 -6.54 -8.91 -17.73
C ALA A 123 -7.72 -9.18 -18.69
N LYS A 124 -7.87 -10.43 -19.15
CA LYS A 124 -8.98 -10.84 -20.03
C LYS A 124 -10.29 -11.09 -19.30
N GLY A 125 -10.27 -11.19 -17.97
CA GLY A 125 -11.42 -11.63 -17.18
C GLY A 125 -11.87 -13.05 -17.56
N GLU A 126 -10.93 -13.99 -17.72
CA GLU A 126 -11.18 -15.36 -18.16
C GLU A 126 -10.79 -16.40 -17.09
N GLY A 127 -11.48 -17.54 -17.09
CA GLY A 127 -11.19 -18.65 -16.18
C GLY A 127 -11.08 -18.22 -14.71
N PHE A 128 -10.03 -18.69 -14.04
CA PHE A 128 -9.74 -18.32 -12.65
C PHE A 128 -9.30 -16.86 -12.48
N GLY A 129 -8.91 -16.16 -13.56
CA GLY A 129 -8.62 -14.72 -13.53
C GLY A 129 -9.82 -13.88 -13.10
N LYS A 130 -11.06 -14.36 -13.33
CA LYS A 130 -12.28 -13.73 -12.80
C LYS A 130 -12.32 -13.72 -11.28
N GLU A 131 -11.84 -14.78 -10.63
CA GLU A 131 -11.82 -14.90 -9.17
C GLU A 131 -10.72 -14.01 -8.58
N ILE A 132 -9.55 -13.98 -9.20
CA ILE A 132 -8.45 -13.07 -8.83
C ILE A 132 -8.88 -11.61 -8.95
N GLY A 133 -9.61 -11.26 -10.02
CA GLY A 133 -10.13 -9.90 -10.23
C GLY A 133 -11.10 -9.39 -9.15
N LEU A 134 -11.58 -10.24 -8.23
CA LEU A 134 -12.46 -9.84 -7.12
C LEU A 134 -11.71 -9.43 -5.83
N GLY A 135 -10.40 -9.65 -5.78
CA GLY A 135 -9.52 -9.33 -4.65
C GLY A 135 -9.45 -10.40 -3.56
N SER A 136 -8.40 -10.35 -2.74
CA SER A 136 -8.04 -11.39 -1.78
C SER A 136 -9.12 -11.61 -0.73
N ARG A 137 -9.79 -10.55 -0.27
CA ARG A 137 -10.85 -10.65 0.74
C ARG A 137 -11.99 -11.56 0.28
N ARG A 138 -12.44 -11.38 -0.97
CA ARG A 138 -13.56 -12.16 -1.54
C ARG A 138 -13.10 -13.57 -1.89
N LEU A 139 -11.90 -13.71 -2.45
CA LEU A 139 -11.30 -15.01 -2.75
C LEU A 139 -11.18 -15.88 -1.50
N CYS A 140 -10.51 -15.38 -0.46
CA CYS A 140 -10.28 -16.12 0.78
C CYS A 140 -11.60 -16.43 1.52
N ALA A 141 -12.57 -15.51 1.51
CA ALA A 141 -13.89 -15.76 2.07
C ALA A 141 -14.65 -16.88 1.33
N LYS A 142 -14.58 -16.92 -0.01
CA LYS A 142 -15.18 -17.97 -0.84
C LYS A 142 -14.68 -19.36 -0.45
N TYR A 143 -13.39 -19.47 -0.13
CA TYR A 143 -12.76 -20.72 0.28
C TYR A 143 -12.81 -20.97 1.81
N GLY A 144 -13.61 -20.20 2.56
CA GLY A 144 -13.79 -20.39 4.01
C GLY A 144 -12.56 -20.09 4.85
N LYS A 145 -11.65 -19.26 4.32
CA LYS A 145 -10.34 -18.92 4.91
C LYS A 145 -10.08 -17.41 4.94
N PRO A 146 -11.01 -16.58 5.44
CA PRO A 146 -10.85 -15.12 5.42
C PRO A 146 -9.57 -14.62 6.11
N GLU A 147 -9.02 -15.39 7.06
CA GLU A 147 -7.76 -15.10 7.75
C GLU A 147 -6.52 -15.11 6.86
N LEU A 148 -6.58 -15.72 5.68
CA LEU A 148 -5.49 -15.76 4.70
C LEU A 148 -5.45 -14.51 3.80
N SER A 149 -6.51 -13.69 3.81
CA SER A 149 -6.47 -12.39 3.15
C SER A 149 -5.63 -11.43 3.99
N MET A 150 -4.43 -11.14 3.51
CA MET A 150 -3.62 -10.05 4.04
C MET A 150 -4.19 -8.72 3.52
N SER A 151 -5.23 -8.23 4.21
CA SER A 151 -5.87 -6.95 3.91
C SER A 151 -6.37 -6.23 5.18
N VAL A 152 -6.55 -4.92 5.12
CA VAL A 152 -7.27 -4.12 6.12
C VAL A 152 -8.38 -3.37 5.42
N LYS A 153 -9.62 -3.46 5.95
CA LYS A 153 -10.84 -2.90 5.34
C LYS A 153 -11.08 -3.39 3.89
N GLY A 154 -10.48 -4.53 3.53
CA GLY A 154 -10.56 -5.13 2.20
C GLY A 154 -9.58 -4.57 1.16
N LEU A 155 -8.62 -3.73 1.56
CA LEU A 155 -7.49 -3.34 0.73
C LEU A 155 -6.25 -4.16 1.14
N GLU A 156 -5.61 -4.78 0.15
CA GLU A 156 -4.41 -5.60 0.30
C GLU A 156 -3.19 -4.81 0.83
N PHE A 157 -2.31 -5.49 1.58
CA PHE A 157 -1.11 -4.85 2.13
C PHE A 157 -0.09 -4.49 1.04
N PRO A 158 0.68 -3.40 1.24
CA PRO A 158 1.87 -3.07 0.46
C PRO A 158 3.14 -3.70 1.07
N ALA A 159 4.31 -3.31 0.58
CA ALA A 159 5.61 -3.97 0.77
C ALA A 159 6.28 -3.86 2.17
N TYR A 160 5.55 -3.53 3.23
CA TYR A 160 6.14 -3.37 4.56
C TYR A 160 5.41 -4.19 5.63
N ASP A 161 6.19 -4.94 6.41
CA ASP A 161 5.66 -5.82 7.45
C ASP A 161 5.40 -5.05 8.75
N GLY A 162 4.12 -4.93 9.12
CA GLY A 162 3.67 -4.25 10.34
C GLY A 162 4.07 -4.91 11.66
N ARG A 163 4.67 -6.11 11.63
CA ARG A 163 5.36 -6.72 12.80
C ARG A 163 6.72 -6.07 13.03
N SER A 164 7.39 -5.67 11.94
CA SER A 164 8.74 -5.09 11.98
C SER A 164 8.72 -3.57 12.20
N LEU A 165 7.68 -2.91 11.71
CA LEU A 165 7.49 -1.45 11.77
C LEU A 165 6.17 -1.15 12.50
N GLN A 166 6.24 -0.87 13.80
CA GLN A 166 5.04 -0.74 14.64
C GLN A 166 4.18 0.47 14.23
N GLY A 167 4.80 1.58 13.83
CA GLY A 167 4.10 2.77 13.37
C GLY A 167 3.39 2.51 12.05
N MET A 168 4.05 1.80 11.14
CA MET A 168 3.45 1.36 9.88
C MET A 168 2.29 0.37 10.13
N GLY A 169 2.40 -0.54 11.10
CA GLY A 169 1.31 -1.41 11.56
C GLY A 169 0.09 -0.61 12.03
N LEU A 170 0.29 0.41 12.86
CA LEU A 170 -0.77 1.33 13.29
C LEU A 170 -1.35 2.12 12.11
N ALA A 171 -0.51 2.55 11.16
CA ALA A 171 -0.94 3.25 9.96
C ALA A 171 -1.90 2.39 9.14
N TYR A 172 -1.56 1.12 8.87
CA TYR A 172 -2.46 0.21 8.16
C TYR A 172 -3.80 0.02 8.84
N ALA A 173 -3.80 -0.17 10.16
CA ALA A 173 -5.02 -0.34 10.94
C ALA A 173 -5.93 0.89 10.85
N THR A 174 -5.37 2.11 10.88
CA THR A 174 -6.13 3.35 11.08
C THR A 174 -6.37 4.18 9.81
N ASN A 175 -5.78 3.78 8.68
CA ASN A 175 -5.90 4.51 7.42
C ASN A 175 -7.34 4.51 6.90
N ASN A 176 -7.82 5.68 6.44
CA ASN A 176 -9.19 5.87 5.95
C ASN A 176 -9.51 5.05 4.70
N ARG A 177 -8.52 4.51 3.96
CA ARG A 177 -8.77 3.69 2.76
C ARG A 177 -8.40 2.20 2.87
N GLY A 178 -8.00 1.72 4.05
CA GLY A 178 -7.49 0.36 4.25
C GLY A 178 -5.97 0.27 4.25
N ALA A 179 -5.40 -0.93 4.09
CA ALA A 179 -3.96 -1.16 4.26
C ALA A 179 -3.11 -0.42 3.20
N CYS A 180 -2.78 0.84 3.47
CA CYS A 180 -2.01 1.67 2.56
C CYS A 180 -0.88 2.40 3.28
N HIS A 181 0.28 2.49 2.62
CA HIS A 181 1.49 3.08 3.18
C HIS A 181 1.64 4.58 2.92
N LEU A 182 1.11 5.12 1.82
CA LEU A 182 1.37 6.52 1.46
C LEU A 182 0.66 7.54 2.35
N ARG A 183 -0.52 7.20 2.90
CA ARG A 183 -1.29 8.08 3.79
C ARG A 183 -0.90 7.87 5.25
N GLY A 184 0.32 8.31 5.59
CA GLY A 184 0.96 8.05 6.87
C GLY A 184 2.19 7.15 6.74
N TYR A 185 3.15 7.52 5.88
CA TYR A 185 4.32 6.69 5.53
C TYR A 185 5.37 6.60 6.64
N MET A 186 5.06 5.80 7.67
CA MET A 186 5.88 5.65 8.88
C MET A 186 7.22 4.95 8.65
N VAL A 187 7.43 4.33 7.49
CA VAL A 187 8.76 3.90 7.02
C VAL A 187 9.75 5.08 7.02
N SER A 188 9.28 6.30 6.74
CA SER A 188 10.11 7.51 6.76
C SER A 188 10.79 7.73 8.11
N PRO A 189 10.09 7.87 9.25
CA PRO A 189 10.74 8.02 10.55
C PRO A 189 11.32 6.70 11.09
N GLU A 190 10.66 5.56 10.85
CA GLU A 190 11.09 4.28 11.44
C GLU A 190 12.32 3.68 10.75
N VAL A 191 12.50 3.89 9.45
CA VAL A 191 13.63 3.33 8.68
C VAL A 191 14.58 4.44 8.23
N LEU A 192 14.07 5.43 7.51
CA LEU A 192 14.89 6.46 6.85
C LEU A 192 15.36 7.58 7.79
N GLY A 193 14.70 7.72 8.95
CA GLY A 193 15.02 8.73 9.94
C GLY A 193 14.53 10.14 9.61
N ILE A 194 13.46 10.25 8.81
CA ILE A 194 12.90 11.53 8.37
C ILE A 194 11.47 11.70 8.92
N PRO A 195 11.13 12.80 9.62
CA PRO A 195 12.01 13.93 9.96
C PRO A 195 12.97 13.63 11.12
N GLU A 196 12.68 12.60 11.92
CA GLU A 196 13.51 12.14 13.03
C GLU A 196 13.48 10.61 13.09
N LYS A 197 14.59 10.01 13.51
CA LYS A 197 14.70 8.55 13.65
C LYS A 197 13.89 8.06 14.83
N MET A 198 12.94 7.18 14.54
CA MET A 198 12.19 6.43 15.55
C MET A 198 12.59 4.95 15.52
N GLU A 199 12.69 4.34 16.69
CA GLU A 199 13.01 2.91 16.78
C GLU A 199 11.86 2.05 16.22
N PRO A 200 12.09 1.17 15.23
CA PRO A 200 11.05 0.38 14.56
C PRO A 200 10.15 -0.44 15.48
N GLN A 201 10.69 -0.93 16.60
CA GLN A 201 9.99 -1.82 17.55
C GLN A 201 9.39 -1.10 18.78
N ALA A 202 9.69 0.19 18.95
CA ALA A 202 9.06 0.99 20.00
C ALA A 202 7.57 1.23 19.69
N THR A 203 6.77 1.57 20.69
CA THR A 203 5.37 2.01 20.52
C THR A 203 5.17 3.47 20.92
N GLU A 204 6.04 3.98 21.81
CA GLU A 204 6.04 5.35 22.29
C GLU A 204 6.20 6.37 21.16
N GLY A 205 5.44 7.47 21.24
CA GLY A 205 5.46 8.58 20.28
C GLY A 205 4.84 8.27 18.91
N LYS A 206 4.71 6.99 18.52
CA LYS A 206 4.22 6.59 17.19
C LYS A 206 2.80 7.05 16.87
N PRO A 207 1.83 7.00 17.80
CA PRO A 207 0.49 7.50 17.52
C PRO A 207 0.45 8.98 17.16
N ALA A 208 1.19 9.82 17.90
CA ALA A 208 1.28 11.25 17.64
C ALA A 208 2.01 11.53 16.32
N MET A 209 3.12 10.82 16.06
CA MET A 209 3.84 10.96 14.80
C MET A 209 3.00 10.53 13.59
N LEU A 210 2.29 9.41 13.69
CA LEU A 210 1.40 8.95 12.64
C LEU A 210 0.29 9.97 12.36
N LYS A 211 -0.35 10.53 13.40
CA LYS A 211 -1.34 11.59 13.22
C LYS A 211 -0.75 12.76 12.42
N ALA A 212 0.43 13.24 12.81
CA ALA A 212 1.10 14.34 12.13
C ALA A 212 1.40 14.03 10.66
N PHE A 213 1.89 12.82 10.37
CA PHE A 213 2.13 12.37 9.00
C PHE A 213 0.84 12.30 8.18
N GLN A 214 -0.22 11.71 8.72
CA GLN A 214 -1.52 11.61 8.05
C GLN A 214 -2.12 12.99 7.75
N ASP A 215 -2.05 13.92 8.71
CA ASP A 215 -2.54 15.29 8.54
C ASP A 215 -1.71 16.05 7.51
N LEU A 216 -0.38 15.97 7.57
CA LEU A 216 0.50 16.61 6.59
C LEU A 216 0.35 16.01 5.20
N THR A 217 0.22 14.69 5.08
CA THR A 217 -0.04 14.04 3.79
C THR A 217 -1.37 14.51 3.20
N ALA A 218 -2.42 14.72 4.01
CA ALA A 218 -3.67 15.28 3.51
C ALA A 218 -3.49 16.71 2.93
N VAL A 219 -2.59 17.52 3.51
CA VAL A 219 -2.20 18.83 2.94
C VAL A 219 -1.48 18.65 1.60
N VAL A 220 -0.49 17.76 1.54
CA VAL A 220 0.28 17.48 0.31
C VAL A 220 -0.64 16.99 -0.80
N ASP A 221 -1.47 15.97 -0.54
CA ASP A 221 -2.46 15.43 -1.47
C ASP A 221 -3.40 16.53 -2.00
N SER A 222 -3.84 17.45 -1.12
CA SER A 222 -4.76 18.54 -1.49
C SER A 222 -4.10 19.65 -2.30
N SER A 223 -2.78 19.82 -2.19
CA SER A 223 -2.03 20.83 -2.96
C SER A 223 -1.72 20.40 -4.40
N GLY A 224 -1.87 19.11 -4.71
CA GLY A 224 -1.44 18.53 -5.99
C GLY A 224 0.07 18.28 -6.11
N LEU A 225 0.84 18.51 -5.03
CA LEU A 225 2.26 18.18 -4.99
C LEU A 225 2.48 16.66 -4.82
N CYS A 226 3.56 16.16 -5.40
CA CYS A 226 3.96 14.77 -5.22
C CYS A 226 4.54 14.56 -3.81
N ILE A 227 4.11 13.48 -3.14
CA ILE A 227 4.59 13.10 -1.80
C ILE A 227 6.10 12.87 -1.73
N PHE A 228 6.76 12.50 -2.84
CA PHE A 228 8.22 12.33 -2.84
C PHE A 228 8.99 13.63 -2.62
N THR A 229 8.36 14.79 -2.78
CA THR A 229 8.98 16.05 -2.37
C THR A 229 9.24 16.10 -0.87
N THR A 230 8.48 15.38 -0.04
CA THR A 230 8.64 15.38 1.42
C THR A 230 9.87 14.64 1.93
N PHE A 231 10.64 13.99 1.04
CA PHE A 231 11.99 13.52 1.39
C PHE A 231 13.00 14.66 1.56
N ALA A 232 12.66 15.87 1.12
CA ALA A 232 13.48 17.07 1.29
C ALA A 232 12.70 18.28 1.83
N TRP A 233 11.40 18.36 1.53
CA TRP A 233 10.55 19.49 1.89
C TRP A 233 9.70 19.19 3.13
N GLY A 234 9.62 20.17 4.02
CA GLY A 234 8.66 20.21 5.11
C GLY A 234 7.49 21.14 4.82
N LEU A 235 6.63 21.33 5.81
CA LEU A 235 5.55 22.32 5.74
C LEU A 235 6.09 23.73 5.47
N SER A 236 7.27 24.07 5.99
CA SER A 236 7.94 25.37 5.78
C SER A 236 8.28 25.64 4.32
N ASP A 237 8.49 24.59 3.51
CA ASP A 237 8.80 24.72 2.08
C ASP A 237 7.52 24.70 1.24
N ILE A 238 6.50 23.94 1.66
CA ILE A 238 5.22 23.80 0.97
C ILE A 238 4.33 25.03 1.17
N GLN A 239 4.28 25.55 2.39
CA GLN A 239 3.37 26.63 2.76
C GLN A 239 3.55 27.90 1.89
N PRO A 240 4.78 28.41 1.65
CA PRO A 240 4.97 29.59 0.81
C PRO A 240 4.51 29.38 -0.64
N GLN A 241 4.60 28.15 -1.16
CA GLN A 241 4.15 27.81 -2.50
C GLN A 241 2.62 27.90 -2.61
N ILE A 242 1.90 27.36 -1.61
CA ILE A 242 0.43 27.46 -1.54
C ILE A 242 0.00 28.91 -1.35
N GLN A 243 0.63 29.65 -0.44
CA GLN A 243 0.32 31.05 -0.17
C GLN A 243 0.52 31.94 -1.40
N ALA A 244 1.52 31.65 -2.25
CA ALA A 244 1.75 32.40 -3.47
C ALA A 244 0.77 32.04 -4.60
N ALA A 245 0.28 30.80 -4.64
CA ALA A 245 -0.58 30.29 -5.70
C ALA A 245 -2.08 30.48 -5.45
N CYS A 246 -2.50 30.60 -4.19
CA CYS A 246 -3.92 30.63 -3.81
C CYS A 246 -4.30 31.92 -3.09
N GLU A 247 -5.52 32.41 -3.33
CA GLU A 247 -6.08 33.55 -2.61
C GLU A 247 -6.36 33.20 -1.14
N GLY A 248 -6.20 34.18 -0.25
CA GLY A 248 -6.45 34.06 1.18
C GLY A 248 -5.19 33.85 2.02
N ASP A 249 -5.38 33.75 3.34
CA ASP A 249 -4.31 33.48 4.31
C ASP A 249 -4.11 31.96 4.48
N TRP A 250 -2.98 31.44 4.01
CA TRP A 250 -2.61 30.03 4.10
C TRP A 250 -1.43 29.84 5.06
N SER A 251 -1.56 30.30 6.30
CA SER A 251 -0.60 30.02 7.37
C SER A 251 -0.40 28.52 7.61
N GLY A 252 0.77 28.14 8.16
CA GLY A 252 1.11 26.74 8.46
C GLY A 252 0.08 26.07 9.39
N ASP A 253 -0.38 26.77 10.43
CA ASP A 253 -1.40 26.27 11.34
C ASP A 253 -2.74 26.02 10.65
N ARG A 254 -3.12 26.90 9.71
CA ARG A 254 -4.33 26.71 8.91
C ARG A 254 -4.21 25.48 8.02
N LEU A 255 -3.06 25.27 7.38
CA LEU A 255 -2.81 24.08 6.56
C LEU A 255 -2.87 22.79 7.39
N LEU A 256 -2.21 22.75 8.56
CA LEU A 256 -2.28 21.58 9.44
C LEU A 256 -3.72 21.32 9.93
N THR A 257 -4.44 22.38 10.30
CA THR A 257 -5.87 22.27 10.68
C THR A 257 -6.72 21.76 9.52
N MET A 258 -6.42 22.17 8.28
CA MET A 258 -7.08 21.67 7.07
C MET A 258 -6.79 20.17 6.86
N GLY A 259 -5.54 19.73 7.02
CA GLY A 259 -5.17 18.31 6.93
C GLY A 259 -5.93 17.46 7.95
N GLU A 260 -5.96 17.90 9.20
CA GLU A 260 -6.74 17.23 10.26
C GLU A 260 -8.24 17.23 9.96
N ARG A 261 -8.80 18.33 9.43
CA ARG A 261 -10.19 18.42 8.99
C ARG A 261 -10.50 17.38 7.92
N ILE A 262 -9.68 17.29 6.86
CA ILE A 262 -9.86 16.34 5.76
C ILE A 262 -9.86 14.90 6.30
N TRP A 263 -8.89 14.56 7.16
CA TRP A 263 -8.81 13.23 7.75
C TRP A 263 -10.07 12.86 8.55
N ASN A 264 -10.62 13.83 9.29
CA ASN A 264 -11.84 13.63 10.07
C ASN A 264 -13.11 13.59 9.20
N LEU A 265 -13.17 14.32 8.09
CA LEU A 265 -14.26 14.23 7.12
C LEU A 265 -14.31 12.84 6.47
N GLU A 266 -13.16 12.34 6.02
CA GLU A 266 -13.02 10.98 5.49
C GLU A 266 -13.41 9.93 6.53
N ARG A 267 -12.98 10.10 7.79
CA ARG A 267 -13.40 9.24 8.90
C ARG A 267 -14.92 9.29 9.10
N GLY A 268 -15.50 10.48 9.09
CA GLY A 268 -16.95 10.69 9.19
C GLY A 268 -17.73 10.00 8.07
N PHE A 269 -17.24 10.10 6.83
CA PHE A 269 -17.79 9.37 5.69
C PHE A 269 -17.76 7.85 5.93
N ASN A 270 -16.62 7.32 6.35
CA ASN A 270 -16.50 5.88 6.60
C ASN A 270 -17.41 5.40 7.73
N LEU A 271 -17.51 6.17 8.83
CA LEU A 271 -18.43 5.86 9.93
C LEU A 271 -19.88 5.83 9.45
N ALA A 272 -20.28 6.79 8.60
CA ALA A 272 -21.60 6.81 7.99
C ALA A 272 -21.83 5.61 7.03
N ALA A 273 -20.76 5.10 6.40
CA ALA A 273 -20.78 3.89 5.58
C ALA A 273 -20.74 2.58 6.39
N GLY A 274 -20.72 2.65 7.73
CA GLY A 274 -20.78 1.49 8.62
C GLY A 274 -19.44 1.05 9.20
N LEU A 275 -18.37 1.84 9.04
CA LEU A 275 -17.10 1.62 9.73
C LEU A 275 -17.29 1.67 11.25
N THR A 276 -16.61 0.80 11.98
CA THR A 276 -16.55 0.78 13.44
C THR A 276 -15.09 0.68 13.92
N CYS A 277 -14.85 0.85 15.23
CA CYS A 277 -13.53 0.59 15.80
C CYS A 277 -13.02 -0.85 15.58
N LYS A 278 -13.90 -1.82 15.30
CA LYS A 278 -13.50 -3.20 14.99
C LYS A 278 -12.76 -3.33 13.66
N ASP A 279 -12.98 -2.38 12.75
CA ASP A 279 -12.34 -2.33 11.44
C ASP A 279 -10.96 -1.65 11.47
N ASP A 280 -10.61 -1.00 12.60
CA ASP A 280 -9.26 -0.50 12.85
C ASP A 280 -8.40 -1.61 13.47
N ASN A 281 -8.17 -2.65 12.69
CA ASN A 281 -7.45 -3.84 13.12
C ASN A 281 -6.49 -4.35 12.04
N LEU A 282 -5.68 -5.34 12.39
CA LEU A 282 -4.77 -6.05 11.48
C LEU A 282 -5.18 -7.52 11.33
N PRO A 283 -4.80 -8.20 10.24
CA PRO A 283 -4.95 -9.65 10.12
C PRO A 283 -4.33 -10.39 11.32
N PRO A 284 -4.94 -11.50 11.79
CA PRO A 284 -4.45 -12.27 12.94
C PRO A 284 -2.98 -12.67 12.84
N ARG A 285 -2.48 -12.93 11.62
CA ARG A 285 -1.08 -13.23 11.34
C ARG A 285 -0.13 -12.15 11.87
N LEU A 286 -0.45 -10.87 11.70
CA LEU A 286 0.42 -9.78 12.16
C LEU A 286 0.37 -9.57 13.68
N LEU A 287 -0.73 -9.96 14.32
CA LEU A 287 -0.94 -9.78 15.75
C LEU A 287 -0.39 -10.96 16.57
N ASN A 288 -0.41 -12.17 16.02
CA ASN A 288 -0.22 -13.40 16.78
C ASN A 288 0.95 -14.27 16.26
N GLU A 289 1.35 -14.15 14.99
CA GLU A 289 2.41 -14.98 14.42
C GLU A 289 3.73 -14.20 14.36
N PRO A 290 4.72 -14.55 15.20
CA PRO A 290 5.99 -13.83 15.24
C PRO A 290 6.72 -13.88 13.91
N ALA A 291 7.41 -12.80 13.55
CA ALA A 291 8.25 -12.77 12.37
C ALA A 291 9.25 -13.94 12.39
N PRO A 292 9.28 -14.81 11.36
CA PRO A 292 10.01 -16.07 11.43
C PRO A 292 11.53 -15.90 11.29
N THR A 293 11.96 -14.86 10.58
CA THR A 293 13.34 -14.60 10.20
C THR A 293 13.64 -13.08 10.18
N GLY A 294 14.89 -12.73 9.87
CA GLY A 294 15.33 -11.35 9.69
C GLY A 294 15.65 -10.60 10.99
N PRO A 295 16.01 -9.31 10.89
CA PRO A 295 16.46 -8.50 12.04
C PRO A 295 15.43 -8.37 13.17
N GLN A 296 14.14 -8.49 12.84
CA GLN A 296 13.03 -8.40 13.80
C GLN A 296 12.40 -9.76 14.10
N LYS A 297 13.17 -10.85 13.97
CA LYS A 297 12.70 -12.21 14.29
C LYS A 297 12.07 -12.24 15.69
N GLY A 298 10.88 -12.82 15.78
CA GLY A 298 10.11 -12.90 17.03
C GLY A 298 9.16 -11.73 17.28
N ALA A 299 9.19 -10.68 16.45
CA ALA A 299 8.29 -9.55 16.60
C ALA A 299 6.86 -9.85 16.13
N VAL A 300 5.88 -9.28 16.83
CA VAL A 300 4.48 -9.17 16.43
C VAL A 300 4.06 -7.69 16.47
N SER A 301 2.96 -7.34 15.82
CA SER A 301 2.41 -5.99 15.92
C SER A 301 1.79 -5.75 17.31
N LYS A 302 2.18 -4.66 17.96
CA LYS A 302 1.70 -4.20 19.26
C LYS A 302 0.54 -3.22 19.13
N LEU A 303 -0.32 -3.42 18.13
CA LEU A 303 -1.42 -2.49 17.80
C LEU A 303 -2.27 -2.12 19.03
N GLY A 304 -2.56 -3.09 19.89
CA GLY A 304 -3.37 -2.88 21.10
C GLY A 304 -2.77 -1.89 22.10
N GLU A 305 -1.45 -1.71 22.11
CA GLU A 305 -0.78 -0.70 22.95
C GLU A 305 -0.92 0.72 22.36
N MET A 306 -0.98 0.83 21.03
CA MET A 306 -0.91 2.11 20.32
C MET A 306 -2.28 2.69 19.93
N LEU A 307 -3.26 1.83 19.61
CA LEU A 307 -4.55 2.26 19.08
C LEU A 307 -5.35 3.16 20.05
N PRO A 308 -5.42 2.87 21.37
CA PRO A 308 -6.11 3.76 22.31
C PRO A 308 -5.49 5.16 22.37
N GLU A 309 -4.16 5.23 22.35
CA GLU A 309 -3.42 6.48 22.33
C GLU A 309 -3.61 7.22 21.01
N TYR A 310 -3.67 6.51 19.88
CA TYR A 310 -4.00 7.08 18.58
C TYR A 310 -5.37 7.76 18.57
N TYR A 311 -6.39 7.11 19.10
CA TYR A 311 -7.72 7.74 19.25
C TYR A 311 -7.67 8.97 20.16
N ARG A 312 -6.93 8.90 21.27
CA ARG A 312 -6.77 10.04 22.18
C ARG A 312 -6.13 11.24 21.48
N VAL A 313 -5.00 11.06 20.78
CA VAL A 313 -4.32 12.17 20.08
C VAL A 313 -5.10 12.68 18.88
N ARG A 314 -5.96 11.84 18.28
CA ARG A 314 -6.92 12.24 17.25
C ARG A 314 -8.11 13.04 17.79
N GLY A 315 -8.30 13.09 19.11
CA GLY A 315 -9.49 13.68 19.73
C GLY A 315 -10.75 12.87 19.40
N TRP A 316 -10.62 11.55 19.39
CA TRP A 316 -11.69 10.57 19.15
C TRP A 316 -12.07 9.86 20.45
N THR A 317 -13.29 9.31 20.50
CA THR A 317 -13.74 8.42 21.57
C THR A 317 -13.02 7.07 21.48
N THR A 318 -13.18 6.23 22.51
CA THR A 318 -12.69 4.85 22.52
C THR A 318 -13.32 3.97 21.42
N GLU A 319 -14.41 4.44 20.81
CA GLU A 319 -15.09 3.80 19.68
C GLU A 319 -14.56 4.31 18.32
N GLY A 320 -13.51 5.13 18.32
CA GLY A 320 -12.90 5.67 17.11
C GLY A 320 -13.78 6.69 16.38
N VAL A 321 -14.64 7.40 17.13
CA VAL A 321 -15.54 8.44 16.61
C VAL A 321 -14.99 9.81 17.03
N PRO A 322 -14.86 10.80 16.13
CA PRO A 322 -14.47 12.15 16.52
C PRO A 322 -15.35 12.69 17.65
N THR A 323 -14.77 13.36 18.65
CA THR A 323 -15.56 13.95 19.74
C THR A 323 -16.35 15.17 19.25
N ALA A 324 -17.36 15.59 20.02
CA ALA A 324 -18.10 16.82 19.71
C ALA A 324 -17.19 18.06 19.72
N GLU A 325 -16.22 18.10 20.63
CA GLU A 325 -15.20 19.16 20.68
C GLU A 325 -14.32 19.17 19.42
N THR A 326 -13.79 18.02 19.01
CA THR A 326 -13.00 17.89 17.78
C THR A 326 -13.81 18.31 16.55
N ARG A 327 -15.06 17.86 16.45
CA ARG A 327 -15.96 18.26 15.35
C ARG A 327 -16.21 19.76 15.31
N ALA A 328 -16.55 20.37 16.45
CA ALA A 328 -16.78 21.80 16.54
C ALA A 328 -15.52 22.61 16.19
N ARG A 329 -14.34 22.21 16.69
CA ARG A 329 -13.05 22.85 16.39
C ARG A 329 -12.70 22.77 14.91
N LEU A 330 -12.97 21.64 14.27
CA LEU A 330 -12.67 21.43 12.85
C LEU A 330 -13.77 21.96 11.92
N GLY A 331 -14.99 22.19 12.41
CA GLY A 331 -16.14 22.61 11.62
C GLY A 331 -16.67 21.49 10.71
N VAL A 332 -16.77 20.26 11.24
CA VAL A 332 -17.21 19.05 10.53
C VAL A 332 -18.34 18.32 11.24
#